data_AF-C3R3U1-F1
#
_entry.id   AF-C3R3U1-F1
#
_cell.length_a   1.000
_cell.length_b   1.000
_cell.length_c   1.000
_cell.angle_alpha   90.00
_cell.angle_beta   90.00
_cell.angle_gamma   90.00
#
_symmetry.space_group_name_H-M   'P 1'
#
loop_
_entity.id
_entity.type
_entity.pdbx_description
1 polymer ?
#
loop_
_entity_poly.entity_id
_entity_poly.type
_entity_poly.pdbx_seq_one_letter_code
_entity_poly.pdbx_strand_id
1 'polypeptide(L)' 'MRNILKAATLESKFPILSVEEGCILSKDADVTIGFKVFLPELFTVTSADYESMHGT' A
#
# COMPACT_ATOMS: atom_id res chain seq x y z
N MET A 1 16.17 -25.09 -19.04
CA MET A 1 15.69 -25.11 -17.65
C MET A 1 14.64 -24.02 -17.50
N ARG A 2 13.35 -24.37 -17.42
CA ARG A 2 12.26 -23.38 -17.29
C ARG A 2 12.07 -23.09 -15.81
N ASN A 3 12.41 -21.88 -15.37
CA ASN A 3 12.10 -21.40 -14.03
C ASN A 3 10.59 -21.11 -13.97
N ILE A 4 9.81 -22.12 -13.59
CA ILE A 4 8.39 -21.95 -13.28
C ILE A 4 8.36 -21.23 -11.94
N LEU A 5 8.05 -19.93 -11.95
CA LEU A 5 7.70 -19.21 -10.74
C LEU A 5 6.57 -20.00 -10.08
N LYS A 6 6.88 -20.64 -8.95
CA LYS A 6 5.92 -21.44 -8.19
C LYS A 6 4.92 -20.46 -7.59
N ALA A 7 3.87 -20.15 -8.35
CA ALA A 7 2.76 -19.37 -7.87
C ALA A 7 2.16 -20.12 -6.69
N ALA A 8 2.30 -19.54 -5.51
CA ALA A 8 1.78 -20.07 -4.26
C ALA A 8 0.86 -18.99 -3.71
N THR A 9 -0.34 -19.39 -3.33
CA THR A 9 -1.38 -18.45 -2.90
C THR A 9 -0.99 -17.84 -1.55
N LEU A 10 -1.48 -16.65 -1.23
CA LEU A 10 -1.07 -15.93 -0.04
C LEU A 10 -1.41 -16.71 1.24
N GLU A 11 -2.53 -17.43 1.22
CA GLU A 11 -3.03 -18.31 2.29
C GLU A 11 -2.15 -19.55 2.51
N SER A 12 -1.35 -19.93 1.51
CA SER A 12 -0.38 -21.02 1.64
C SER A 12 0.92 -20.60 2.33
N LYS A 13 1.22 -19.29 2.34
CA LYS A 13 2.45 -18.73 2.89
C LYS A 13 2.24 -17.96 4.19
N PHE A 14 1.06 -17.41 4.39
CA PHE A 14 0.68 -16.60 5.54
C PHE A 14 -0.51 -17.24 6.27
N PRO A 15 -0.67 -17.02 7.58
CA PRO A 15 -1.79 -17.52 8.36
C PRO A 15 -3.09 -16.75 8.05
N ILE A 16 -3.47 -16.67 6.78
CA ILE A 16 -4.71 -16.05 6.31
C ILE A 16 -5.80 -17.11 6.32
N LEU A 17 -6.93 -16.77 6.93
CA LEU A 17 -8.15 -17.57 6.96
C LEU A 17 -9.04 -17.24 5.76
N SER A 18 -9.41 -15.97 5.60
CA SER A 18 -10.23 -15.46 4.50
C SER A 18 -10.07 -13.95 4.34
N VAL A 19 -10.58 -13.40 3.23
CA VAL A 19 -10.71 -11.96 3.01
C VAL A 19 -12.19 -11.64 2.86
N GLU A 20 -12.72 -10.86 3.80
CA GLU A 20 -14.15 -10.52 3.90
C GLU A 20 -14.30 -9.02 4.12
N GLU A 21 -15.23 -8.38 3.42
CA GLU A 21 -15.53 -6.95 3.54
C GLU A 21 -14.29 -6.01 3.49
N GLY A 22 -13.26 -6.41 2.75
CA GLY A 22 -12.00 -5.65 2.63
C GLY A 22 -11.03 -5.81 3.81
N CYS A 23 -11.32 -6.72 4.74
CA CYS A 23 -10.48 -7.08 5.87
C CYS A 23 -9.83 -8.44 5.65
N ILE A 24 -8.60 -8.60 6.15
CA ILE A 24 -7.90 -9.89 6.17
C ILE A 24 -8.17 -10.54 7.52
N LEU A 25 -8.78 -11.73 7.50
CA LEU A 25 -8.97 -12.57 8.68
C LEU A 25 -7.80 -13.54 8.81
N SER A 26 -7.22 -13.63 10.00
CA SER A 26 -6.14 -14.57 10.30
C SER A 26 -6.65 -15.85 10.96
N LYS A 27 -5.90 -16.94 10.80
CA LYS A 27 -6.14 -18.21 11.54
C LYS A 27 -5.88 -18.08 13.03
N ASP A 28 -5.12 -17.07 13.44
CA ASP A 28 -4.79 -16.79 14.84
C ASP A 28 -5.84 -15.89 15.52
N ALA A 29 -7.01 -15.71 14.90
CA ALA A 29 -8.12 -14.87 15.34
C ALA A 29 -7.86 -13.35 15.32
N ASP A 30 -6.83 -12.91 14.59
CA ASP A 30 -6.57 -11.49 14.33
C ASP A 30 -7.31 -10.96 13.09
N VAL A 31 -7.70 -9.68 13.13
CA VAL A 31 -8.30 -8.95 12.00
C VAL A 31 -7.37 -7.82 11.57
N THR A 32 -6.95 -7.83 10.31
CA THR A 32 -6.07 -6.80 9.73
C THR A 32 -6.81 -5.98 8.68
N ILE A 33 -6.78 -4.65 8.85
CA ILE A 33 -7.36 -3.68 7.91
C ILE A 33 -6.24 -2.84 7.30
N GLY A 34 -6.10 -2.89 5.98
CA GLY A 34 -5.13 -2.09 5.24
C GLY A 34 -5.76 -0.83 4.69
N PHE A 35 -5.27 0.34 5.11
CA PHE A 35 -5.67 1.61 4.51
C PHE A 35 -4.71 2.00 3.39
N LYS A 36 -5.25 2.31 2.22
CA LYS A 36 -4.47 2.91 1.13
C LYS A 36 -4.33 4.41 1.42
N VAL A 37 -3.14 4.81 1.86
CA VAL A 37 -2.80 6.23 1.98
C VAL A 37 -2.29 6.71 0.62
N PHE A 38 -2.94 7.73 0.06
CA PHE A 38 -2.42 8.46 -1.09
C PHE A 38 -1.68 9.68 -0.56
N LEU A 39 -0.35 9.67 -0.68
CA LEU A 39 0.45 10.86 -0.44
C LEU A 39 0.55 11.61 -1.78
N PRO A 40 -0.21 12.69 -2.02
CA PRO A 40 0.02 13.51 -3.21
C PRO A 40 1.46 14.03 -3.14
N GLU A 41 2.16 14.02 -4.27
CA GLU A 41 3.46 14.69 -4.38
C GLU A 41 3.28 16.14 -3.92
N LEU A 42 3.84 16.44 -2.76
CA LEU A 42 3.94 17.80 -2.27
C LEU A 42 5.00 18.42 -3.18
N PHE A 43 4.57 19.07 -4.27
CA PHE A 43 5.45 19.96 -5.02
C PHE A 43 5.94 20.99 -4.00
N THR A 44 7.10 20.74 -3.39
CA THR A 44 7.87 21.76 -2.72
C THR A 44 8.30 22.69 -3.84
N VAL A 45 7.44 23.68 -4.09
CA VAL A 45 7.74 24.83 -4.93
C VAL A 45 9.13 25.28 -4.51
N THR A 46 10.06 25.35 -5.46
CA THR A 46 11.39 25.87 -5.15
C THR A 46 11.20 27.28 -4.58
N SER A 47 12.02 27.71 -3.61
CA SER A 47 11.84 29.02 -2.98
C SER A 47 11.71 30.16 -4.00
N ALA A 48 12.40 30.05 -5.14
CA ALA A 48 12.31 30.99 -6.25
C ALA A 48 10.91 31.08 -6.89
N ASP A 49 10.20 29.96 -7.04
CA ASP A 49 8.85 29.93 -7.61
C ASP A 49 7.80 30.42 -6.60
N TYR A 50 8.03 30.22 -5.29
CA TYR A 50 7.18 30.75 -4.22
C TYR A 50 7.25 32.28 -4.13
N GLU A 51 8.46 32.84 -4.24
CA GLU A 51 8.68 34.29 -4.28
C GLU A 51 8.10 34.93 -5.54
N SER A 52 8.13 34.25 -6.69
CA SER A 52 7.55 34.74 -7.95
C SER A 52 6.01 34.81 -7.92
N MET A 53 5.35 33.89 -7.21
CA MET A 53 3.89 33.89 -7.06
C MET A 53 3.38 34.89 -6.01
N HIS A 54 4.22 35.31 -5.07
CA HIS A 54 3.87 36.20 -3.96
C HIS A 54 4.61 37.55 -3.95
N GLY A 55 5.46 37.82 -4.94
CA GLY A 55 6.11 39.10 -5.17
C GLY A 55 5.24 40.00 -6.04
N THR A 56 4.84 41.15 -5.50
CA THR A 56 4.13 42.23 -6.21
C THR A 56 5.06 42.96 -7.17
#